data_AF-A0A2G2WKK9-F1
#
_entry.id   AF-A0A2G2WKK9-F1
#
_cell.length_a   1.000
_cell.length_b   1.000
_cell.length_c   1.000
_cell.angle_alpha   90.00
_cell.angle_beta   90.00
_cell.angle_gamma   90.00
#
_symmetry.space_group_name_H-M   'P 1'
#
loop_
_entity.id
_entity.type
_entity.pdbx_description
1 polymer ?
#
loop_
_entity_poly.entity_id
_entity_poly.type
_entity_poly.pdbx_seq_one_letter_code
_entity_poly.pdbx_strand_id
1 'polypeptide(L)'
;MPQNPSKNVAVIGAGPAGLVSARELQREGHNVVVFERENQVGGTWIYNPATDSDPMGVDPNRKVIHSSLYSSLRVNLPREIMGFRDYPFVATKKPNRDPRRYPGHKEVLDYLNDFAAEFGLIGQVRFGTEVGYVGMSENGKWKVSSRKRENDHVVFVDEEYDAVVICNGLYTEPRIADIPGIEVWPGKQIHSHSYRTPEPFRDQVIVVIGGATSASDISRETAEVAKEVHISSRSALSGTPKKLRGYENLWLHSMIEAVGADGGVNFQDGSKVYADIILHCTGYKYNFPFLETNGIVTVDDNRVGPLYKHIFPPAFAPSLSFVGLPWKVNKIVLGSGMSILRFICMVDMNQVFALVCTSLYHSPVVNYKASGLLVFYQVEFLSPQRKI
;
A
#
# COMPACT_ATOMS: atom_id res chain seq x y z
N MET A 1 -26.48 -18.22 19.95
CA MET A 1 -25.35 -17.58 20.65
C MET A 1 -25.82 -16.20 21.11
N PRO A 2 -25.40 -15.68 22.27
CA PRO A 2 -25.73 -14.29 22.61
C PRO A 2 -25.17 -13.39 21.50
N GLN A 3 -26.02 -12.57 20.88
CA GLN A 3 -25.54 -11.55 19.95
C GLN A 3 -24.71 -10.56 20.76
N ASN A 4 -23.43 -10.44 20.45
CA ASN A 4 -22.59 -9.42 21.03
C ASN A 4 -23.14 -8.03 20.65
N PRO A 5 -22.96 -7.01 21.51
CA PRO A 5 -23.46 -5.68 21.22
C PRO A 5 -22.79 -5.12 19.96
N SER A 6 -23.61 -4.60 19.05
CA SER A 6 -23.14 -3.87 17.87
C SER A 6 -22.26 -2.69 18.28
N LYS A 7 -21.26 -2.37 17.44
CA LYS A 7 -20.29 -1.29 17.63
C LYS A 7 -20.34 -0.37 16.42
N ASN A 8 -20.11 0.93 16.64
CA ASN A 8 -19.93 1.89 15.56
C ASN A 8 -18.44 1.96 15.21
N VAL A 9 -18.09 1.62 13.97
CA VAL A 9 -16.70 1.48 13.51
C VAL A 9 -16.43 2.40 12.33
N ALA A 10 -15.37 3.20 12.44
CA ALA A 10 -14.85 3.98 11.33
C ALA A 10 -13.77 3.20 10.57
N VAL A 11 -13.86 3.17 9.25
CA VAL A 11 -12.83 2.61 8.36
C VAL A 11 -12.24 3.76 7.55
N ILE A 12 -10.92 3.95 7.61
CA ILE A 12 -10.25 5.08 6.95
C ILE A 12 -9.65 4.61 5.63
N GLY A 13 -10.31 4.93 4.51
CA GLY A 13 -9.96 4.58 3.14
C GLY A 13 -10.84 3.47 2.56
N ALA A 14 -11.25 3.60 1.30
CA ALA A 14 -12.04 2.62 0.53
C ALA A 14 -11.24 1.96 -0.61
N GLY A 15 -9.94 1.74 -0.37
CA GLY A 15 -9.12 0.82 -1.15
C GLY A 15 -9.46 -0.66 -0.84
N PRO A 16 -8.73 -1.63 -1.42
CA PRO A 16 -8.99 -3.06 -1.20
C PRO A 16 -9.07 -3.47 0.28
N ALA A 17 -8.20 -2.87 1.13
CA ALA A 17 -8.19 -3.11 2.57
C ALA A 17 -9.48 -2.60 3.24
N GLY A 18 -9.89 -1.37 2.93
CA GLY A 18 -11.11 -0.78 3.48
C GLY A 18 -12.38 -1.50 3.05
N LEU A 19 -12.48 -1.88 1.77
CA LEU A 19 -13.63 -2.61 1.25
C LEU A 19 -13.82 -3.96 1.96
N VAL A 20 -12.76 -4.75 2.11
CA VAL A 20 -12.90 -6.03 2.82
C VAL A 20 -13.15 -5.81 4.31
N SER A 21 -12.51 -4.83 4.95
CA SER A 21 -12.80 -4.49 6.35
C SER A 21 -14.27 -4.12 6.56
N ALA A 22 -14.84 -3.28 5.71
CA ALA A 22 -16.23 -2.85 5.82
C ALA A 22 -17.20 -4.03 5.66
N ARG A 23 -16.97 -4.86 4.65
CA ARG A 23 -17.76 -6.07 4.41
C ARG A 23 -17.77 -7.01 5.61
N GLU A 24 -16.60 -7.31 6.15
CA GLU A 24 -16.54 -8.28 7.24
C GLU A 24 -17.12 -7.67 8.54
N LEU A 25 -16.90 -6.37 8.82
CA LEU A 25 -17.52 -5.69 9.97
C LEU A 25 -19.05 -5.70 9.87
N GLN A 26 -19.59 -5.48 8.66
CA GLN A 26 -21.02 -5.58 8.40
C GLN A 26 -21.55 -7.01 8.61
N ARG A 27 -20.81 -8.04 8.17
CA ARG A 27 -21.18 -9.45 8.37
C ARG A 27 -21.29 -9.82 9.86
N GLU A 28 -20.45 -9.19 10.67
CA GLU A 28 -20.43 -9.34 12.12
C GLU A 28 -21.47 -8.46 12.84
N GLY A 29 -22.28 -7.70 12.10
CA GLY A 29 -23.39 -6.91 12.66
C GLY A 29 -22.97 -5.58 13.29
N HIS A 30 -21.77 -5.08 12.96
CA HIS A 30 -21.33 -3.75 13.36
C HIS A 30 -21.89 -2.68 12.41
N ASN A 31 -22.06 -1.46 12.93
CA ASN A 31 -22.40 -0.29 12.14
C ASN A 31 -21.11 0.32 11.59
N VAL A 32 -20.98 0.39 10.27
CA VAL A 32 -19.73 0.78 9.61
C VAL A 32 -19.91 2.08 8.83
N VAL A 33 -18.95 3.00 9.00
CA VAL A 33 -18.77 4.15 8.12
C VAL A 33 -17.37 4.09 7.52
N VAL A 34 -17.30 4.13 6.20
CA VAL A 34 -16.02 4.19 5.48
C VAL A 34 -15.81 5.62 4.99
N PHE A 35 -14.67 6.22 5.33
CA PHE A 35 -14.28 7.54 4.86
C PHE A 35 -13.34 7.40 3.66
N GLU A 36 -13.70 7.98 2.51
CA GLU A 36 -12.87 7.95 1.29
C GLU A 36 -12.72 9.37 0.75
N ARG A 37 -11.46 9.79 0.54
CA ARG A 37 -11.14 11.11 0.04
C ARG A 37 -11.46 11.27 -1.45
N GLU A 38 -11.37 10.17 -2.20
CA GLU A 38 -11.73 10.12 -3.61
C GLU A 38 -13.25 10.03 -3.81
N ASN A 39 -13.69 10.21 -5.05
CA ASN A 39 -15.11 10.14 -5.43
C ASN A 39 -15.54 8.72 -5.87
N GLN A 40 -14.69 7.72 -5.68
CA GLN A 40 -14.95 6.32 -6.04
C GLN A 40 -14.10 5.38 -5.18
N VAL A 41 -14.47 4.09 -5.14
CA VAL A 41 -13.68 3.06 -4.45
C VAL A 41 -12.47 2.62 -5.28
N GLY A 42 -11.45 2.07 -4.63
CA GLY A 42 -10.32 1.43 -5.31
C GLY A 42 -8.94 1.87 -4.83
N GLY A 43 -8.83 3.04 -4.18
CA GLY A 43 -7.57 3.55 -3.65
C GLY A 43 -6.50 3.66 -4.74
N THR A 44 -5.35 3.01 -4.53
CA THR A 44 -4.25 2.97 -5.53
C THR A 44 -4.71 2.53 -6.92
N TRP A 45 -5.76 1.70 -7.05
CA TRP A 45 -6.20 1.18 -8.34
C TRP A 45 -6.95 2.20 -9.21
N ILE A 46 -7.20 3.40 -8.70
CA ILE A 46 -7.74 4.51 -9.46
C ILE A 46 -6.57 5.18 -10.19
N TYR A 47 -6.42 4.91 -11.50
CA TYR A 47 -5.42 5.61 -12.30
C TYR A 47 -5.76 7.10 -12.41
N ASN A 48 -4.76 7.95 -12.17
CA ASN A 48 -4.87 9.39 -12.34
C ASN A 48 -3.67 9.88 -13.16
N PRO A 49 -3.87 10.48 -14.35
CA PRO A 49 -2.75 10.98 -15.16
C PRO A 49 -2.03 12.19 -14.52
N ALA A 50 -2.64 12.86 -13.54
CA ALA A 50 -1.98 13.90 -12.76
C ALA A 50 -0.94 13.30 -11.81
N THR A 51 0.08 14.10 -11.49
CA THR A 51 1.15 13.79 -10.54
C THR A 51 1.12 14.77 -9.38
N ASP A 52 1.93 14.49 -8.35
CA ASP A 52 2.22 15.48 -7.33
C ASP A 52 2.75 16.78 -7.96
N SER A 53 2.48 17.92 -7.31
CA SER A 53 3.04 19.20 -7.74
C SER A 53 4.57 19.27 -7.60
N ASP A 54 5.13 18.40 -6.76
CA ASP A 54 6.56 18.14 -6.64
C ASP A 54 6.86 16.71 -7.16
N PRO A 55 7.60 16.55 -8.27
CA PRO A 55 7.95 15.25 -8.83
C PRO A 55 8.70 14.30 -7.87
N MET A 56 9.39 14.86 -6.87
CA MET A 56 10.10 14.10 -5.84
C MET A 56 9.22 13.76 -4.64
N GLY A 57 8.13 14.50 -4.43
CA GLY A 57 7.22 14.33 -3.32
C GLY A 57 7.85 14.61 -1.95
N VAL A 58 8.81 15.53 -1.88
CA VAL A 58 9.49 15.94 -0.65
C VAL A 58 8.92 17.23 -0.06
N ASP A 59 8.30 18.09 -0.89
CA ASP A 59 7.60 19.29 -0.41
C ASP A 59 6.38 18.87 0.46
N PRO A 60 6.32 19.30 1.73
CA PRO A 60 5.19 19.00 2.61
C PRO A 60 3.88 19.68 2.19
N ASN A 61 3.95 20.77 1.41
CA ASN A 61 2.78 21.52 0.94
C ASN A 61 2.32 21.10 -0.47
N ARG A 62 2.93 20.05 -1.02
CA ARG A 62 2.60 19.57 -2.36
C ARG A 62 1.14 19.13 -2.44
N LYS A 63 0.55 19.29 -3.62
CA LYS A 63 -0.68 18.57 -3.95
C LYS A 63 -0.35 17.09 -4.06
N VAL A 64 -0.93 16.26 -3.20
CA VAL A 64 -0.72 14.81 -3.18
C VAL A 64 -1.74 14.10 -4.06
N ILE A 65 -1.27 13.26 -4.97
CA ILE A 65 -2.08 12.30 -5.73
C ILE A 65 -1.95 10.94 -5.05
N HIS A 66 -3.07 10.28 -4.71
CA HIS A 66 -2.98 9.00 -3.99
C HIS A 66 -2.29 7.89 -4.81
N SER A 67 -2.63 7.85 -6.09
CA SER A 67 -2.24 6.75 -6.98
C SER A 67 -0.81 6.87 -7.49
N SER A 68 -0.13 5.73 -7.46
CA SER A 68 1.22 5.54 -8.01
C SER A 68 1.20 4.73 -9.31
N LEU A 69 0.02 4.56 -9.91
CA LEU A 69 -0.11 3.81 -11.16
C LEU A 69 0.38 4.63 -12.35
N TYR A 70 1.00 3.92 -13.30
CA TYR A 70 1.26 4.42 -14.64
C TYR A 70 0.33 3.74 -15.65
N SER A 71 0.16 4.40 -16.80
CA SER A 71 -0.91 4.14 -17.76
C SER A 71 -0.94 2.69 -18.25
N SER A 72 0.23 2.11 -18.51
CA SER A 72 0.41 0.76 -19.05
C SER A 72 0.44 -0.33 -17.99
N LEU A 73 0.38 0.02 -16.69
CA LEU A 73 0.62 -0.92 -15.60
C LEU A 73 -0.28 -2.14 -15.72
N ARG A 74 0.36 -3.30 -15.71
CA ARG A 74 -0.29 -4.60 -15.55
C ARG A 74 0.04 -5.13 -14.17
N VAL A 75 -0.86 -5.96 -13.67
CA VAL A 75 -0.59 -6.64 -12.40
C VAL A 75 0.68 -7.51 -12.57
N ASN A 76 1.53 -7.49 -11.56
CA ASN A 76 2.73 -8.31 -11.51
C ASN A 76 2.47 -9.75 -11.03
N LEU A 77 1.21 -10.08 -10.77
CA LEU A 77 0.73 -11.35 -10.24
C LEU A 77 -0.43 -11.89 -11.07
N PRO A 78 -0.59 -13.21 -11.24
CA PRO A 78 -1.76 -13.77 -11.88
C PRO A 78 -3.06 -13.34 -11.17
N ARG A 79 -4.12 -13.09 -11.92
CA ARG A 79 -5.41 -12.69 -11.35
C ARG A 79 -5.98 -13.74 -10.38
N GLU A 80 -5.73 -15.02 -10.63
CA GLU A 80 -6.23 -16.13 -9.78
C GLU A 80 -5.73 -16.03 -8.33
N ILE A 81 -4.57 -15.39 -8.15
CA ILE A 81 -3.89 -15.29 -6.87
C ILE A 81 -4.25 -13.94 -6.18
N MET A 82 -4.76 -12.96 -6.93
CA MET A 82 -5.11 -11.64 -6.40
C MET A 82 -6.53 -11.51 -5.84
N GLY A 83 -7.43 -12.46 -6.14
CA GLY A 83 -8.84 -12.39 -5.74
C GLY A 83 -9.06 -12.54 -4.23
N PHE A 84 -10.19 -12.02 -3.75
CA PHE A 84 -10.65 -12.31 -2.40
C PHE A 84 -11.12 -13.77 -2.34
N ARG A 85 -10.90 -14.42 -1.19
CA ARG A 85 -11.11 -15.87 -1.05
C ARG A 85 -12.51 -16.33 -1.45
N ASP A 86 -13.52 -15.57 -1.07
CA ASP A 86 -14.94 -15.81 -1.36
C ASP A 86 -15.49 -14.86 -2.44
N TYR A 87 -14.61 -14.21 -3.19
CA TYR A 87 -14.94 -13.47 -4.40
C TYR A 87 -13.79 -13.60 -5.43
N PRO A 88 -13.69 -14.72 -6.15
CA PRO A 88 -12.55 -15.00 -7.02
C PRO A 88 -12.39 -13.98 -8.16
N PHE A 89 -11.16 -13.56 -8.45
CA PHE A 89 -10.85 -12.62 -9.53
C PHE A 89 -10.67 -13.34 -10.88
N VAL A 90 -11.78 -13.81 -11.43
CA VAL A 90 -11.83 -14.55 -12.70
C VAL A 90 -12.06 -13.65 -13.91
N ALA A 91 -11.66 -14.10 -15.10
CA ALA A 91 -12.03 -13.43 -16.33
C ALA A 91 -13.55 -13.47 -16.52
N THR A 92 -14.15 -12.32 -16.82
CA THR A 92 -15.60 -12.20 -16.99
C THR A 92 -15.95 -11.97 -18.46
N LYS A 93 -17.21 -12.23 -18.83
CA LYS A 93 -17.75 -11.93 -20.16
C LYS A 93 -18.38 -10.52 -20.24
N LYS A 94 -18.24 -9.70 -19.19
CA LYS A 94 -18.75 -8.32 -19.21
C LYS A 94 -17.99 -7.52 -20.29
N PRO A 95 -18.64 -6.57 -20.97
CA PRO A 95 -17.96 -5.73 -21.96
C PRO A 95 -16.84 -4.92 -21.33
N ASN A 96 -15.82 -4.57 -22.12
CA ASN A 96 -14.67 -3.73 -21.72
C ASN A 96 -13.80 -4.30 -20.58
N ARG A 97 -13.87 -5.60 -20.32
CA ARG A 97 -13.03 -6.30 -19.33
C ARG A 97 -11.79 -6.90 -19.97
N ASP A 98 -10.72 -6.94 -19.21
CA ASP A 98 -9.44 -7.51 -19.62
C ASP A 98 -9.40 -9.01 -19.27
N PRO A 99 -9.43 -9.93 -20.26
CA PRO A 99 -9.45 -11.36 -20.00
C PRO A 99 -8.07 -11.93 -19.70
N ARG A 100 -7.00 -11.15 -19.83
CA ARG A 100 -5.62 -11.63 -19.63
C ARG A 100 -5.45 -12.16 -18.21
N ARG A 101 -4.57 -13.16 -18.06
CA ARG A 101 -4.16 -13.69 -16.76
C ARG A 101 -3.45 -12.65 -15.89
N TYR A 102 -2.72 -11.74 -16.53
CA TYR A 102 -2.08 -10.57 -15.91
C TYR A 102 -2.70 -9.32 -16.54
N PRO A 103 -3.91 -8.92 -16.09
CA PRO A 103 -4.63 -7.81 -16.69
C PRO A 103 -4.01 -6.45 -16.34
N GLY A 104 -4.48 -5.40 -17.03
CA GLY A 104 -4.18 -4.01 -16.69
C GLY A 104 -4.82 -3.56 -15.38
N HIS A 105 -4.34 -2.45 -14.82
CA HIS A 105 -4.85 -1.87 -13.56
C HIS A 105 -6.37 -1.61 -13.58
N LYS A 106 -6.93 -1.20 -14.73
CA LYS A 106 -8.37 -0.95 -14.90
C LYS A 106 -9.23 -2.17 -14.55
N GLU A 107 -8.81 -3.38 -14.92
CA GLU A 107 -9.55 -4.60 -14.62
C GLU A 107 -9.59 -4.91 -13.12
N VAL A 108 -8.55 -4.50 -12.38
CA VAL A 108 -8.52 -4.62 -10.92
C VAL A 108 -9.49 -3.61 -10.30
N LEU A 109 -9.51 -2.37 -10.80
CA LEU A 109 -10.48 -1.36 -10.37
C LEU A 109 -11.93 -1.84 -10.64
N ASP A 110 -12.20 -2.38 -11.82
CA ASP A 110 -13.52 -2.90 -12.17
C ASP A 110 -13.92 -4.09 -11.29
N TYR A 111 -12.97 -4.97 -10.93
CA TYR A 111 -13.18 -6.05 -9.96
C TYR A 111 -13.50 -5.54 -8.55
N LEU A 112 -12.85 -4.47 -8.08
CA LEU A 112 -13.12 -3.87 -6.77
C LEU A 112 -14.48 -3.17 -6.73
N ASN A 113 -14.87 -2.51 -7.83
CA ASN A 113 -16.22 -1.94 -7.98
C ASN A 113 -17.29 -3.05 -7.97
N ASP A 114 -17.06 -4.14 -8.71
CA ASP A 114 -17.95 -5.30 -8.70
C ASP A 114 -18.08 -5.90 -7.29
N PHE A 115 -16.97 -6.04 -6.55
CA PHE A 115 -16.98 -6.51 -5.16
C PHE A 115 -17.78 -5.57 -4.24
N ALA A 116 -17.56 -4.25 -4.34
CA ALA A 116 -18.26 -3.28 -3.52
C ALA A 116 -19.77 -3.26 -3.80
N ALA A 117 -20.17 -3.45 -5.06
CA ALA A 117 -21.58 -3.56 -5.45
C ALA A 117 -22.22 -4.86 -4.96
N GLU A 118 -21.56 -6.01 -5.16
CA GLU A 118 -22.04 -7.34 -4.75
C GLU A 118 -22.38 -7.39 -3.26
N PHE A 119 -21.52 -6.80 -2.42
CA PHE A 119 -21.68 -6.82 -0.97
C PHE A 119 -22.38 -5.57 -0.41
N GLY A 120 -22.91 -4.69 -1.26
CA GLY A 120 -23.68 -3.51 -0.83
C GLY A 120 -22.87 -2.49 -0.04
N LEU A 121 -21.55 -2.42 -0.25
CA LEU A 121 -20.63 -1.61 0.55
C LEU A 121 -20.70 -0.13 0.20
N ILE A 122 -21.10 0.21 -1.03
CA ILE A 122 -21.16 1.60 -1.51
C ILE A 122 -22.01 2.49 -0.59
N GLY A 123 -23.10 1.95 -0.04
CA GLY A 123 -23.97 2.68 0.89
C GLY A 123 -23.31 3.05 2.23
N GLN A 124 -22.18 2.45 2.57
CA GLN A 124 -21.41 2.74 3.79
C GLN A 124 -20.26 3.72 3.54
N VAL A 125 -19.94 4.02 2.28
CA VAL A 125 -18.81 4.87 1.90
C VAL A 125 -19.23 6.33 1.78
N ARG A 126 -18.54 7.20 2.51
CA ARG A 126 -18.65 8.64 2.39
C ARG A 126 -17.52 9.15 1.50
N PHE A 127 -17.82 9.27 0.20
CA PHE A 127 -16.90 9.79 -0.81
C PHE A 127 -16.63 11.28 -0.65
N GLY A 128 -15.50 11.74 -1.19
CA GLY A 128 -15.05 13.14 -1.09
C GLY A 128 -14.80 13.60 0.35
N THR A 129 -14.69 12.65 1.29
CA THR A 129 -14.57 12.90 2.73
C THR A 129 -13.19 12.49 3.20
N GLU A 130 -12.32 13.47 3.41
CA GLU A 130 -10.95 13.25 3.85
C GLU A 130 -10.85 13.31 5.38
N VAL A 131 -10.22 12.31 6.00
CA VAL A 131 -9.96 12.32 7.44
C VAL A 131 -8.69 13.10 7.73
N GLY A 132 -8.82 14.15 8.54
CA GLY A 132 -7.71 15.01 8.97
C GLY A 132 -7.23 14.72 10.38
N TYR A 133 -8.04 14.07 11.23
CA TYR A 133 -7.67 13.72 12.59
C TYR A 133 -8.39 12.47 13.08
N VAL A 134 -7.67 11.63 13.83
CA VAL A 134 -8.15 10.46 14.57
C VAL A 134 -7.44 10.45 15.92
N GLY A 135 -8.18 10.50 17.02
CA GLY A 135 -7.61 10.47 18.37
C GLY A 135 -8.59 10.00 19.42
N MET A 136 -8.09 9.59 20.58
CA MET A 136 -8.92 9.13 21.69
C MET A 136 -9.55 10.33 22.42
N SER A 137 -10.88 10.32 22.53
CA SER A 137 -11.67 11.25 23.35
C SER A 137 -11.60 10.87 24.84
N GLU A 138 -11.93 11.82 25.72
CA GLU A 138 -11.99 11.62 27.18
C GLU A 138 -12.98 10.51 27.62
N ASN A 139 -14.01 10.27 26.80
CA ASN A 139 -15.03 9.25 27.03
C ASN A 139 -14.60 7.83 26.59
N GLY A 140 -13.36 7.65 26.13
CA GLY A 140 -12.82 6.36 25.67
C GLY A 140 -13.27 5.93 24.27
N LYS A 141 -13.88 6.84 23.49
CA LYS A 141 -14.18 6.65 22.07
C LYS A 141 -13.15 7.32 21.18
N TRP A 142 -13.14 6.96 19.91
CA TRP A 142 -12.31 7.60 18.90
C TRP A 142 -13.04 8.74 18.24
N LYS A 143 -12.50 9.95 18.39
CA LYS A 143 -12.89 11.11 17.60
C LYS A 143 -12.27 10.99 16.21
N VAL A 144 -13.10 11.10 15.18
CA VAL A 144 -12.70 11.19 13.78
C VAL A 144 -13.15 12.54 13.24
N SER A 145 -12.20 13.41 12.91
CA SER A 145 -12.48 14.68 12.25
C SER A 145 -12.23 14.54 10.76
N SER A 146 -13.27 14.82 10.00
CA SER A 146 -13.24 14.75 8.55
C SER A 146 -13.58 16.09 7.90
N ARG A 147 -13.12 16.29 6.67
CA ARG A 147 -13.47 17.43 5.84
C ARG A 147 -14.03 16.98 4.51
N LYS A 148 -15.03 17.69 4.02
CA LYS A 148 -15.63 17.48 2.69
C LYS A 148 -15.88 18.82 2.03
N ARG A 149 -15.71 18.89 0.71
CA ARG A 149 -16.06 20.08 -0.06
C ARG A 149 -17.54 20.00 -0.47
N GLU A 150 -18.33 21.00 -0.11
CA GLU A 150 -19.74 21.14 -0.47
C GLU A 150 -20.00 22.57 -0.93
N ASN A 151 -20.54 22.76 -2.15
CA ASN A 151 -20.87 24.08 -2.73
C ASN A 151 -19.75 25.13 -2.55
N ASP A 152 -18.52 24.77 -2.93
CA ASP A 152 -17.29 25.57 -2.78
C ASP A 152 -16.80 25.87 -1.35
N HIS A 153 -17.53 25.43 -0.32
CA HIS A 153 -17.11 25.51 1.07
C HIS A 153 -16.52 24.19 1.57
N VAL A 154 -15.63 24.26 2.57
CA VAL A 154 -15.11 23.07 3.26
C VAL A 154 -15.90 22.91 4.56
N VAL A 155 -16.63 21.80 4.66
CA VAL A 155 -17.37 21.41 5.87
C VAL A 155 -16.49 20.49 6.68
N PHE A 156 -16.36 20.78 7.97
CA PHE A 156 -15.68 19.93 8.95
C PHE A 156 -16.71 19.22 9.81
N VAL A 157 -16.53 17.92 9.99
CA VAL A 157 -17.43 17.07 10.76
C VAL A 157 -16.62 16.25 11.75
N ASP A 158 -16.99 16.35 13.03
CA ASP A 158 -16.46 15.54 14.11
C ASP A 158 -17.48 14.46 14.49
N GLU A 159 -17.04 13.21 14.50
CA GLU A 159 -17.85 12.06 14.91
C GLU A 159 -17.08 11.16 15.86
N GLU A 160 -17.81 10.40 16.68
CA GLU A 160 -17.22 9.46 17.63
C GLU A 160 -17.56 8.01 17.29
N TYR A 161 -16.55 7.14 17.36
CA TYR A 161 -16.65 5.72 17.05
C TYR A 161 -16.12 4.86 18.19
N ASP A 162 -16.69 3.67 18.35
CA ASP A 162 -16.21 2.70 19.35
C ASP A 162 -14.87 2.09 18.93
N ALA A 163 -14.61 2.02 17.61
CA ALA A 163 -13.35 1.53 17.05
C ALA A 163 -13.01 2.19 15.71
N VAL A 164 -11.73 2.17 15.36
CA VAL A 164 -11.19 2.69 14.09
C VAL A 164 -10.29 1.63 13.43
N VAL A 165 -10.46 1.46 12.12
CA VAL A 165 -9.63 0.61 11.26
C VAL A 165 -8.91 1.48 10.23
N ILE A 166 -7.58 1.48 10.28
CA ILE A 166 -6.72 2.27 9.39
C ILE A 166 -6.43 1.47 8.11
N CYS A 167 -6.93 1.97 6.98
CA CYS A 167 -6.85 1.34 5.66
C CYS A 167 -6.35 2.33 4.57
N ASN A 168 -5.60 3.38 4.94
CA ASN A 168 -5.24 4.51 4.08
C ASN A 168 -4.17 4.21 3.01
N GLY A 169 -3.62 2.99 2.99
CA GLY A 169 -2.61 2.56 2.03
C GLY A 169 -1.18 2.95 2.41
N LEU A 170 -0.21 2.39 1.66
CA LEU A 170 1.23 2.51 1.95
C LEU A 170 2.09 2.85 0.72
N TYR A 171 1.46 3.22 -0.40
CA TYR A 171 2.13 3.47 -1.68
C TYR A 171 1.88 4.90 -2.19
N THR A 172 1.95 5.89 -1.30
CA THR A 172 1.78 7.30 -1.65
C THR A 172 2.97 8.14 -1.21
N GLU A 173 3.42 8.03 0.06
CA GLU A 173 4.54 8.84 0.56
C GLU A 173 5.90 8.31 0.06
N PRO A 174 6.65 9.05 -0.78
CA PRO A 174 7.91 8.56 -1.36
C PRO A 174 9.02 8.30 -0.33
N ARG A 175 9.83 7.28 -0.58
CA ARG A 175 11.13 7.11 0.08
C ARG A 175 12.21 7.51 -0.91
N ILE A 176 12.97 8.56 -0.62
CA ILE A 176 14.03 9.07 -1.50
C ILE A 176 15.38 8.47 -1.10
N ALA A 177 16.23 8.18 -2.08
CA ALA A 177 17.60 7.76 -1.83
C ALA A 177 18.50 8.96 -1.56
N ASP A 178 19.39 8.80 -0.58
CA ASP A 178 20.48 9.74 -0.36
C ASP A 178 21.60 9.46 -1.37
N ILE A 179 21.99 10.48 -2.14
CA ILE A 179 22.99 10.38 -3.20
C ILE A 179 24.07 11.44 -2.93
N PRO A 180 25.34 11.06 -2.71
CA PRO A 180 26.41 12.03 -2.54
C PRO A 180 26.57 12.94 -3.76
N GLY A 181 26.64 14.27 -3.54
CA GLY A 181 26.83 15.27 -4.59
C GLY A 181 25.55 15.72 -5.31
N ILE A 182 24.38 15.23 -4.87
CA ILE A 182 23.10 15.46 -5.56
C ILE A 182 22.68 16.93 -5.60
N GLU A 183 23.14 17.72 -4.64
CA GLU A 183 22.89 19.16 -4.52
C GLU A 183 23.55 19.99 -5.64
N VAL A 184 24.61 19.49 -6.27
CA VAL A 184 25.28 20.17 -7.39
C VAL A 184 24.98 19.53 -8.75
N TRP A 185 24.32 18.37 -8.78
CA TRP A 185 24.04 17.67 -10.03
C TRP A 185 22.91 18.37 -10.82
N PRO A 186 23.13 18.73 -12.10
CA PRO A 186 22.25 19.64 -12.84
C PRO A 186 21.00 18.98 -13.45
N GLY A 187 20.90 17.64 -13.43
CA GLY A 187 19.80 16.93 -14.07
C GLY A 187 18.51 16.93 -13.26
N LYS A 188 17.48 16.28 -13.79
CA LYS A 188 16.16 16.21 -13.16
C LYS A 188 16.06 15.02 -12.23
N GLN A 189 15.41 15.21 -11.07
CA GLN A 189 15.05 14.11 -10.18
C GLN A 189 13.54 13.90 -10.17
N ILE A 190 13.12 12.64 -10.17
CA ILE A 190 11.72 12.25 -10.09
C ILE A 190 11.60 10.97 -9.25
N HIS A 191 10.53 10.84 -8.46
CA HIS A 191 10.19 9.57 -7.83
C HIS A 191 9.20 8.77 -8.68
N SER A 192 9.28 7.44 -8.63
CA SER A 192 8.37 6.52 -9.34
C SER A 192 6.88 6.75 -9.04
N HIS A 193 6.56 7.39 -7.92
CA HIS A 193 5.22 7.85 -7.58
C HIS A 193 4.63 8.80 -8.64
N SER A 194 5.47 9.64 -9.24
CA SER A 194 5.11 10.64 -10.24
C SER A 194 5.26 10.14 -11.68
N TYR A 195 5.69 8.89 -11.88
CA TYR A 195 5.79 8.30 -13.22
C TYR A 195 4.39 7.93 -13.76
N ARG A 196 4.11 8.22 -15.04
CA ARG A 196 2.79 7.97 -15.67
C ARG A 196 2.86 7.34 -17.05
N THR A 197 3.76 7.82 -17.90
CA THR A 197 3.95 7.33 -19.26
C THR A 197 5.42 7.47 -19.64
N PRO A 198 5.91 6.72 -20.64
CA PRO A 198 7.32 6.77 -21.04
C PRO A 198 7.64 8.00 -21.90
N GLU A 199 6.69 8.63 -22.60
CA GLU A 199 6.96 9.68 -23.59
C GLU A 199 7.81 10.86 -23.09
N PRO A 200 7.66 11.37 -21.84
CA PRO A 200 8.52 12.44 -21.30
C PRO A 200 10.01 12.07 -21.22
N PHE A 201 10.34 10.79 -21.33
CA PHE A 201 11.68 10.23 -21.24
C PHE A 201 12.32 9.95 -22.62
N ARG A 202 11.62 10.31 -23.71
CA ARG A 202 12.08 10.09 -25.07
C ARG A 202 13.45 10.73 -25.33
N ASP A 203 14.36 9.95 -25.92
CA ASP A 203 15.72 10.35 -26.26
C ASP A 203 16.57 10.86 -25.08
N GLN A 204 16.15 10.62 -23.84
CA GLN A 204 16.90 10.97 -22.61
C GLN A 204 17.80 9.80 -22.15
N VAL A 205 18.86 10.12 -21.39
CA VAL A 205 19.63 9.15 -20.61
C VAL A 205 19.13 9.14 -19.17
N ILE A 206 18.68 7.98 -18.68
CA ILE A 206 17.97 7.85 -17.41
C ILE A 206 18.70 6.89 -16.49
N VAL A 207 18.90 7.30 -15.24
CA VAL A 207 19.35 6.42 -14.17
C VAL A 207 18.17 6.06 -13.27
N VAL A 208 17.84 4.78 -13.17
CA VAL A 208 16.76 4.27 -12.32
C VAL A 208 17.34 3.65 -11.06
N ILE A 209 17.04 4.22 -9.89
CA ILE A 209 17.52 3.71 -8.60
C ILE A 209 16.53 2.69 -8.04
N GLY A 210 16.92 1.42 -7.99
CA GLY A 210 16.13 0.36 -7.37
C GLY A 210 16.33 -1.00 -8.04
N GLY A 211 16.06 -2.07 -7.29
CA GLY A 211 16.17 -3.45 -7.76
C GLY A 211 14.88 -4.28 -7.61
N ALA A 212 13.74 -3.62 -7.39
CA ALA A 212 12.45 -4.25 -7.14
C ALA A 212 11.48 -4.06 -8.33
N THR A 213 10.20 -4.38 -8.12
CA THR A 213 9.16 -4.39 -9.17
C THR A 213 9.08 -3.08 -9.94
N SER A 214 8.96 -1.92 -9.26
CA SER A 214 8.82 -0.62 -9.95
C SER A 214 10.03 -0.32 -10.82
N ALA A 215 11.25 -0.53 -10.30
CA ALA A 215 12.46 -0.32 -11.08
C ALA A 215 12.51 -1.24 -12.30
N SER A 216 12.17 -2.52 -12.14
CA SER A 216 12.18 -3.49 -13.25
C SER A 216 11.12 -3.22 -14.31
N ASP A 217 9.95 -2.72 -13.95
CA ASP A 217 8.86 -2.52 -14.92
C ASP A 217 9.03 -1.18 -15.64
N ILE A 218 9.26 -0.10 -14.88
CA ILE A 218 9.43 1.25 -15.45
C ILE A 218 10.67 1.32 -16.33
N SER A 219 11.80 0.69 -15.94
CA SER A 219 13.01 0.70 -16.79
C SER A 219 12.82 0.00 -18.13
N ARG A 220 11.95 -1.01 -18.22
CA ARG A 220 11.64 -1.70 -19.47
C ARG A 220 10.75 -0.84 -20.35
N GLU A 221 9.74 -0.21 -19.75
CA GLU A 221 8.83 0.68 -20.47
C GLU A 221 9.56 1.93 -20.99
N THR A 222 10.40 2.56 -20.17
CA THR A 222 11.16 3.74 -20.62
C THR A 222 12.22 3.38 -21.65
N ALA A 223 12.79 2.17 -21.62
CA ALA A 223 13.74 1.71 -22.64
C ALA A 223 13.13 1.65 -24.05
N GLU A 224 11.80 1.65 -24.21
CA GLU A 224 11.15 1.70 -25.53
C GLU A 224 11.28 3.07 -26.22
N VAL A 225 11.57 4.14 -25.47
CA VAL A 225 11.63 5.52 -26.00
C VAL A 225 12.91 6.28 -25.61
N ALA A 226 13.56 5.89 -24.52
CA ALA A 226 14.76 6.55 -24.00
C ALA A 226 16.00 6.23 -24.85
N LYS A 227 16.98 7.15 -24.83
CA LYS A 227 18.27 6.92 -25.47
C LYS A 227 19.02 5.80 -24.76
N GLU A 228 19.15 5.90 -23.43
CA GLU A 228 19.81 4.90 -22.58
C GLU A 228 19.13 4.83 -21.21
N VAL A 229 19.04 3.63 -20.63
CA VAL A 229 18.48 3.40 -19.29
C VAL A 229 19.48 2.60 -18.45
N HIS A 230 19.80 3.12 -17.27
CA HIS A 230 20.80 2.55 -16.36
C HIS A 230 20.16 2.26 -15.00
N ILE A 231 19.95 1.00 -14.69
CA ILE A 231 19.44 0.56 -13.39
C ILE A 231 20.59 0.54 -12.39
N SER A 232 20.50 1.31 -11.31
CA SER A 232 21.37 1.18 -10.14
C SER A 232 20.70 0.30 -9.08
N SER A 233 21.35 -0.79 -8.69
CA SER A 233 20.81 -1.72 -7.70
C SER A 233 21.84 -2.09 -6.64
N ARG A 234 21.49 -1.86 -5.38
CA ARG A 234 22.28 -2.33 -4.22
C ARG A 234 22.46 -3.85 -4.13
N SER A 235 21.65 -4.61 -4.87
CA SER A 235 21.74 -6.07 -4.91
C SER A 235 22.62 -6.57 -6.06
N ALA A 236 23.09 -5.68 -6.94
CA ALA A 236 24.01 -6.02 -8.02
C ALA A 236 25.46 -5.90 -7.53
N LEU A 237 25.94 -6.94 -6.84
CA LEU A 237 27.23 -6.93 -6.15
C LEU A 237 28.42 -7.31 -7.06
N SER A 238 28.18 -7.95 -8.20
CA SER A 238 29.23 -8.38 -9.13
C SER A 238 28.71 -8.53 -10.56
N GLY A 239 29.64 -8.52 -11.52
CA GLY A 239 29.33 -8.69 -12.94
C GLY A 239 28.59 -7.51 -13.56
N THR A 240 28.73 -6.31 -12.99
CA THR A 240 28.28 -5.03 -13.56
C THR A 240 29.47 -4.19 -14.05
N PRO A 241 29.27 -3.24 -14.99
CA PRO A 241 28.02 -2.96 -15.71
C PRO A 241 27.60 -4.12 -16.62
N LYS A 242 26.30 -4.40 -16.69
CA LYS A 242 25.74 -5.52 -17.46
C LYS A 242 24.57 -5.08 -18.32
N LYS A 243 24.70 -5.26 -19.63
CA LYS A 243 23.59 -5.07 -20.57
C LYS A 243 22.50 -6.13 -20.33
N LEU A 244 21.24 -5.72 -20.20
CA LEU A 244 20.13 -6.64 -19.97
C LEU A 244 19.68 -7.30 -21.28
N ARG A 245 19.44 -8.61 -21.23
CA ARG A 245 19.04 -9.39 -22.42
C ARG A 245 17.70 -8.89 -22.97
N GLY A 246 17.62 -8.78 -24.29
CA GLY A 246 16.43 -8.32 -25.00
C GLY A 246 16.35 -6.80 -25.18
N TYR A 247 17.35 -6.05 -24.72
CA TYR A 247 17.39 -4.59 -24.82
C TYR A 247 18.76 -4.14 -25.35
N GLU A 248 18.75 -3.18 -26.28
CA GLU A 248 19.97 -2.59 -26.82
C GLU A 248 20.46 -1.36 -26.02
N ASN A 249 19.60 -0.83 -25.15
CA ASN A 249 19.80 0.44 -24.45
C ASN A 249 19.50 0.35 -22.93
N LEU A 250 19.58 -0.84 -22.33
CA LEU A 250 19.29 -1.05 -20.90
C LEU A 250 20.45 -1.76 -20.19
N TRP A 251 20.99 -1.13 -19.15
CA TRP A 251 22.12 -1.62 -18.37
C TRP A 251 21.79 -1.74 -16.88
N LEU A 252 22.45 -2.69 -16.22
CA LEU A 252 22.45 -2.88 -14.78
C LEU A 252 23.82 -2.51 -14.21
N HIS A 253 23.81 -1.66 -13.20
CA HIS A 253 24.97 -1.17 -12.47
C HIS A 253 24.85 -1.51 -10.98
N SER A 254 25.98 -1.44 -10.29
CA SER A 254 26.02 -1.38 -8.82
C SER A 254 25.42 -0.05 -8.31
N MET A 255 25.57 0.24 -7.01
CA MET A 255 25.04 1.49 -6.46
C MET A 255 25.72 2.71 -7.08
N ILE A 256 24.97 3.81 -7.17
CA ILE A 256 25.57 5.14 -7.37
C ILE A 256 26.54 5.39 -6.21
N GLU A 257 27.77 5.75 -6.55
CA GLU A 257 28.79 6.19 -5.62
C GLU A 257 28.64 7.68 -5.31
N ALA A 258 28.58 8.50 -6.36
CA ALA A 258 28.39 9.95 -6.27
C ALA A 258 27.96 10.53 -7.63
N VAL A 259 27.35 11.70 -7.59
CA VAL A 259 27.03 12.50 -8.79
C VAL A 259 27.79 13.83 -8.77
N GLY A 260 27.99 14.44 -9.94
CA GLY A 260 28.82 15.65 -10.10
C GLY A 260 28.13 16.79 -10.85
N ALA A 261 28.66 18.00 -10.68
CA ALA A 261 28.19 19.22 -11.35
C ALA A 261 28.32 19.17 -12.89
N ASP A 262 29.12 18.23 -13.41
CA ASP A 262 29.26 17.97 -14.84
C ASP A 262 28.11 17.12 -15.42
N GLY A 263 27.11 16.76 -14.61
CA GLY A 263 26.02 15.87 -15.00
C GLY A 263 26.36 14.38 -14.90
N GLY A 264 27.58 14.04 -14.47
CA GLY A 264 28.03 12.67 -14.33
C GLY A 264 27.41 11.94 -13.14
N VAL A 265 27.09 10.67 -13.35
CA VAL A 265 26.68 9.69 -12.34
C VAL A 265 27.74 8.59 -12.29
N ASN A 266 28.47 8.51 -11.19
CA ASN A 266 29.50 7.49 -10.97
C ASN A 266 28.90 6.32 -10.18
N PHE A 267 29.22 5.10 -10.61
CA PHE A 267 28.75 3.88 -9.97
C PHE A 267 29.92 3.16 -9.29
N GLN A 268 29.64 2.39 -8.25
CA GLN A 268 30.65 1.63 -7.49
C GLN A 268 31.36 0.54 -8.31
N ASP A 269 30.86 0.22 -9.51
CA ASP A 269 31.52 -0.69 -10.45
C ASP A 269 32.58 0.01 -11.33
N GLY A 270 32.84 1.30 -11.07
CA GLY A 270 33.82 2.11 -11.77
C GLY A 270 33.30 2.73 -13.07
N SER A 271 32.05 2.46 -13.46
CA SER A 271 31.44 3.10 -14.63
C SER A 271 30.94 4.52 -14.31
N LYS A 272 30.90 5.37 -15.35
CA LYS A 272 30.35 6.73 -15.29
C LYS A 272 29.41 6.96 -16.47
N VAL A 273 28.26 7.56 -16.20
CA VAL A 273 27.24 7.90 -17.21
C VAL A 273 26.86 9.37 -17.05
N TYR A 274 26.69 10.08 -18.17
CA TYR A 274 26.09 11.42 -18.17
C TYR A 274 24.58 11.26 -18.35
N ALA A 275 23.82 11.62 -17.33
CA ALA A 275 22.38 11.37 -17.28
C ALA A 275 21.58 12.67 -17.25
N ASP A 276 20.43 12.66 -17.90
CA ASP A 276 19.47 13.76 -17.87
C ASP A 276 18.54 13.65 -16.66
N ILE A 277 18.21 12.41 -16.26
CA ILE A 277 17.20 12.12 -15.24
C ILE A 277 17.68 11.04 -14.27
N ILE A 278 17.46 11.26 -12.98
CA ILE A 278 17.52 10.24 -11.92
C ILE A 278 16.09 9.93 -11.46
N LEU A 279 15.65 8.70 -11.70
CA LEU A 279 14.34 8.16 -11.31
C LEU A 279 14.48 7.29 -10.05
N HIS A 280 13.92 7.77 -8.94
CA HIS A 280 13.90 7.08 -7.65
C HIS A 280 12.78 6.02 -7.63
N CYS A 281 13.14 4.75 -7.81
CA CYS A 281 12.27 3.57 -7.66
C CYS A 281 12.51 2.88 -6.30
N THR A 282 12.58 3.70 -5.26
CA THR A 282 13.12 3.39 -3.92
C THR A 282 12.05 3.07 -2.88
N GLY A 283 10.78 3.04 -3.31
CA GLY A 283 9.65 2.60 -2.50
C GLY A 283 9.01 3.75 -1.72
N TYR A 284 8.33 3.41 -0.63
CA TYR A 284 7.44 4.32 0.07
C TYR A 284 7.63 4.22 1.58
N LYS A 285 7.16 5.25 2.29
CA LYS A 285 7.10 5.33 3.75
C LYS A 285 5.67 5.09 4.22
N TYR A 286 5.50 4.46 5.38
CA TYR A 286 4.23 4.56 6.11
C TYR A 286 4.03 6.00 6.56
N ASN A 287 2.82 6.51 6.39
CA ASN A 287 2.46 7.86 6.79
C ASN A 287 1.00 7.88 7.28
N PHE A 288 0.80 8.38 8.49
CA PHE A 288 -0.50 8.50 9.14
C PHE A 288 -0.64 9.90 9.76
N PRO A 289 -0.63 10.96 8.94
CA PRO A 289 -0.53 12.34 9.45
C PRO A 289 -1.75 12.76 10.27
N PHE A 290 -2.86 12.04 10.13
CA PHE A 290 -4.11 12.26 10.86
C PHE A 290 -4.16 11.52 12.21
N LEU A 291 -3.25 10.59 12.50
CA LEU A 291 -3.40 9.69 13.65
C LEU A 291 -2.66 10.22 14.88
N GLU A 292 -3.42 10.64 15.90
CA GLU A 292 -2.91 11.05 17.21
C GLU A 292 -3.01 9.89 18.21
N THR A 293 -1.86 9.46 18.72
CA THR A 293 -1.75 8.36 19.69
C THR A 293 -0.86 8.69 20.88
N ASN A 294 -0.47 9.96 21.05
CA ASN A 294 0.45 10.44 22.07
C ASN A 294 1.77 9.65 22.08
N GLY A 295 2.28 9.31 20.89
CA GLY A 295 3.53 8.57 20.71
C GLY A 295 3.45 7.06 21.00
N ILE A 296 2.26 6.51 21.27
CA ILE A 296 2.09 5.06 21.47
C ILE A 296 2.32 4.30 20.17
N VAL A 297 1.81 4.80 19.04
CA VAL A 297 2.08 4.24 17.70
C VAL A 297 3.04 5.17 16.97
N THR A 298 4.21 4.66 16.62
CA THR A 298 5.23 5.42 15.87
C THR A 298 5.57 4.72 14.56
N VAL A 299 6.16 5.50 13.65
CA VAL A 299 6.80 5.00 12.44
C VAL A 299 8.28 5.33 12.53
N ASP A 300 9.12 4.32 12.74
CA ASP A 300 10.58 4.45 12.83
C ASP A 300 11.26 3.52 11.82
N ASP A 301 12.12 4.07 10.95
CA ASP A 301 12.69 3.41 9.76
C ASP A 301 11.70 2.45 9.06
N ASN A 302 10.51 2.97 8.76
CA ASN A 302 9.44 2.24 8.09
C ASN A 302 8.95 1.00 8.87
N ARG A 303 9.02 1.04 10.21
CA ARG A 303 8.37 0.09 11.11
C ARG A 303 7.26 0.82 11.86
N VAL A 304 6.02 0.39 11.63
CA VAL A 304 4.86 0.84 12.41
C VAL A 304 4.80 0.02 13.69
N GLY A 305 4.80 0.66 14.86
CA GLY A 305 4.86 -0.10 16.09
C GLY A 305 4.64 0.67 17.39
N PRO A 306 4.49 -0.10 18.49
CA PRO A 306 4.43 -1.57 18.52
C PRO A 306 3.06 -2.08 18.05
N LEU A 307 3.05 -3.12 17.20
CA LEU A 307 1.82 -3.75 16.69
C LEU A 307 1.86 -5.27 16.92
N TYR A 308 0.90 -5.80 17.67
CA TYR A 308 0.61 -7.23 17.75
C TYR A 308 0.14 -7.72 16.38
N LYS A 309 0.86 -8.72 15.86
CA LYS A 309 0.60 -9.36 14.55
C LYS A 309 0.49 -8.36 13.39
N HIS A 310 1.15 -7.20 13.51
CA HIS A 310 1.09 -6.11 12.54
C HIS A 310 -0.30 -5.48 12.35
N ILE A 311 -1.21 -5.67 13.31
CA ILE A 311 -2.60 -5.21 13.25
C ILE A 311 -2.92 -4.29 14.43
N PHE A 312 -2.62 -4.73 15.64
CA PHE A 312 -3.14 -4.11 16.86
C PHE A 312 -2.06 -3.41 17.67
N PRO A 313 -2.17 -2.09 17.93
CA PRO A 313 -1.44 -1.47 19.01
C PRO A 313 -1.90 -2.09 20.34
N PRO A 314 -1.03 -2.72 21.14
CA PRO A 314 -1.45 -3.41 22.36
C PRO A 314 -2.21 -2.51 23.35
N ALA A 315 -1.83 -1.23 23.43
CA ALA A 315 -2.46 -0.25 24.33
C ALA A 315 -3.87 0.19 23.88
N PHE A 316 -4.21 0.00 22.61
CA PHE A 316 -5.50 0.38 22.03
C PHE A 316 -6.29 -0.81 21.50
N ALA A 317 -5.83 -2.04 21.74
CA ALA A 317 -6.55 -3.22 21.28
C ALA A 317 -7.84 -3.39 22.10
N PRO A 318 -9.00 -3.64 21.47
CA PRO A 318 -9.23 -3.82 20.02
C PRO A 318 -9.70 -2.55 19.28
N SER A 319 -9.80 -1.40 19.95
CA SER A 319 -10.46 -0.20 19.41
C SER A 319 -9.66 0.54 18.33
N LEU A 320 -8.36 0.29 18.17
CA LEU A 320 -7.57 0.73 17.00
C LEU A 320 -6.92 -0.46 16.31
N SER A 321 -7.01 -0.52 14.99
CA SER A 321 -6.39 -1.56 14.18
C SER A 321 -5.89 -1.04 12.84
N PHE A 322 -4.94 -1.75 12.24
CA PHE A 322 -4.38 -1.46 10.92
C PHE A 322 -4.56 -2.67 10.00
N VAL A 323 -4.99 -2.41 8.76
CA VAL A 323 -5.14 -3.45 7.73
C VAL A 323 -4.30 -3.09 6.51
N GLY A 324 -3.49 -4.05 6.07
CA GLY A 324 -2.70 -3.94 4.84
C GLY A 324 -1.27 -3.43 5.01
N LEU A 325 -0.70 -3.35 6.22
CA LEU A 325 0.67 -2.86 6.42
C LEU A 325 1.78 -3.72 5.77
N PRO A 326 1.84 -5.06 5.92
CA PRO A 326 3.01 -5.83 5.49
C PRO A 326 3.38 -5.67 3.99
N TRP A 327 4.68 -5.50 3.68
CA TRP A 327 5.22 -5.25 2.33
C TRP A 327 6.15 -6.38 1.83
N LYS A 328 6.44 -6.44 0.51
CA LYS A 328 7.13 -7.55 -0.21
C LYS A 328 6.41 -8.90 -0.12
N VAL A 329 5.18 -8.90 -0.61
CA VAL A 329 4.23 -10.02 -0.44
C VAL A 329 3.77 -10.45 -1.83
N ASN A 330 4.01 -11.72 -2.18
CA ASN A 330 3.43 -12.33 -3.38
C ASN A 330 2.03 -12.82 -3.02
N LYS A 331 1.00 -12.30 -3.70
CA LYS A 331 -0.41 -12.56 -3.40
C LYS A 331 -0.84 -13.92 -3.97
N ILE A 332 -0.35 -15.05 -3.45
CA ILE A 332 -0.82 -16.46 -3.62
C ILE A 332 0.07 -17.41 -4.52
N VAL A 333 0.47 -18.55 -3.92
CA VAL A 333 1.18 -19.79 -4.39
C VAL A 333 2.73 -19.85 -4.37
N LEU A 334 3.25 -20.59 -3.37
CA LEU A 334 4.31 -21.60 -3.56
C LEU A 334 4.06 -22.77 -2.59
N GLY A 335 4.11 -23.99 -3.13
CA GLY A 335 3.94 -25.23 -2.40
C GLY A 335 5.02 -26.23 -2.79
N SER A 336 6.25 -26.00 -2.37
CA SER A 336 7.23 -27.05 -2.08
C SER A 336 8.41 -26.43 -1.31
N GLY A 337 8.42 -26.61 0.02
CA GLY A 337 9.56 -26.30 0.88
C GLY A 337 9.54 -24.91 1.54
N MET A 338 9.39 -24.91 2.85
CA MET A 338 9.69 -23.83 3.82
C MET A 338 10.32 -22.53 3.26
N SER A 339 9.57 -21.40 3.29
CA SER A 339 10.10 -20.04 3.48
C SER A 339 9.00 -18.96 3.39
N ILE A 340 8.86 -18.15 4.46
CA ILE A 340 8.48 -16.72 4.59
C ILE A 340 7.28 -16.10 3.81
N LEU A 341 6.74 -16.72 2.77
CA LEU A 341 5.58 -16.23 1.98
C LEU A 341 4.24 -16.86 2.40
N ARG A 342 4.27 -17.76 3.40
CA ARG A 342 3.10 -18.41 4.00
C ARG A 342 2.27 -17.50 4.90
N PHE A 343 2.66 -16.24 5.11
CA PHE A 343 2.01 -15.41 6.12
C PHE A 343 1.05 -14.37 5.55
N ILE A 344 1.18 -13.87 4.31
CA ILE A 344 0.58 -12.55 4.01
C ILE A 344 -0.69 -12.60 3.13
N CYS A 345 -0.94 -13.70 2.41
CA CYS A 345 -2.33 -14.06 2.02
C CYS A 345 -2.95 -15.11 2.94
N MET A 346 -2.15 -15.67 3.86
CA MET A 346 -2.55 -16.76 4.76
C MET A 346 -2.72 -16.37 6.21
N VAL A 347 -2.42 -15.12 6.62
CA VAL A 347 -3.35 -14.52 7.56
C VAL A 347 -4.57 -14.22 6.70
N ASP A 348 -5.38 -15.26 6.55
CA ASP A 348 -6.78 -15.23 6.14
C ASP A 348 -7.26 -13.82 6.55
N MET A 349 -7.65 -12.95 5.61
CA MET A 349 -8.21 -11.66 6.02
C MET A 349 -9.34 -11.96 7.01
N ASN A 350 -10.03 -13.10 6.87
CA ASN A 350 -10.94 -13.69 7.85
C ASN A 350 -10.30 -14.20 9.17
N GLN A 351 -9.00 -14.50 9.28
CA GLN A 351 -8.28 -14.80 10.54
C GLN A 351 -7.63 -13.55 11.16
N VAL A 352 -7.05 -12.63 10.37
CA VAL A 352 -6.71 -11.27 10.82
C VAL A 352 -7.97 -10.63 11.38
N PHE A 353 -9.07 -10.78 10.66
CA PHE A 353 -10.36 -10.25 11.02
C PHE A 353 -11.09 -11.11 12.03
N ALA A 354 -10.95 -12.44 12.06
CA ALA A 354 -11.40 -13.20 13.22
C ALA A 354 -10.64 -12.74 14.46
N LEU A 355 -9.35 -12.43 14.37
CA LEU A 355 -8.63 -11.77 15.47
C LEU A 355 -9.23 -10.40 15.76
N VAL A 356 -9.50 -9.56 14.75
CA VAL A 356 -10.10 -8.23 14.95
C VAL A 356 -11.49 -8.30 15.56
N CYS A 357 -12.43 -9.01 14.96
CA CYS A 357 -13.77 -9.19 15.48
C CYS A 357 -13.81 -9.98 16.78
N THR A 358 -13.11 -11.11 16.90
CA THR A 358 -13.03 -11.83 18.18
C THR A 358 -12.48 -10.92 19.28
N SER A 359 -11.51 -10.05 18.97
CA SER A 359 -11.00 -9.08 19.94
C SER A 359 -11.99 -7.95 20.23
N LEU A 360 -12.73 -7.42 19.23
CA LEU A 360 -13.82 -6.46 19.43
C LEU A 360 -14.95 -7.05 20.30
N TYR A 361 -15.11 -8.37 20.28
CA TYR A 361 -16.09 -9.11 21.04
C TYR A 361 -15.68 -9.50 22.47
N HIS A 362 -14.38 -9.52 22.81
CA HIS A 362 -13.90 -9.98 24.11
C HIS A 362 -13.02 -8.92 24.80
N SER A 363 -13.42 -8.52 26.02
CA SER A 363 -12.60 -7.66 26.90
C SER A 363 -11.28 -8.36 27.24
N PRO A 364 -10.10 -7.72 27.06
CA PRO A 364 -8.82 -8.39 27.24
C PRO A 364 -8.48 -8.51 28.74
N VAL A 365 -9.02 -9.52 29.42
CA VAL A 365 -8.39 -10.05 30.64
C VAL A 365 -7.48 -11.20 30.24
N VAL A 366 -6.34 -10.87 29.63
CA VAL A 366 -5.16 -11.73 29.71
C VAL A 366 -3.98 -10.82 30.01
N ASN A 367 -3.48 -10.92 31.24
CA ASN A 367 -2.25 -10.29 31.72
C ASN A 367 -1.08 -10.61 30.78
N TYR A 368 -0.67 -9.66 29.95
CA TYR A 368 0.58 -9.75 29.19
C TYR A 368 1.71 -9.16 30.03
N LYS A 369 2.22 -9.94 30.99
CA LYS A 369 3.55 -9.69 31.53
C LYS A 369 4.57 -10.07 30.47
N ALA A 370 5.48 -9.14 30.20
CA ALA A 370 6.62 -9.31 29.32
C ALA A 370 7.44 -10.55 29.70
N SER A 371 7.43 -11.56 28.86
CA SER A 371 8.50 -12.55 28.78
C SER A 371 8.68 -12.93 27.31
N GLY A 372 9.85 -12.57 26.78
CA GLY A 372 10.29 -12.98 25.46
C GLY A 372 10.46 -14.50 25.45
N LEU A 373 9.46 -15.21 24.92
CA LEU A 373 9.62 -16.56 24.40
C LEU A 373 8.49 -16.81 23.38
N LEU A 374 8.87 -17.11 22.14
CA LEU A 374 7.92 -17.62 21.14
C LEU A 374 7.35 -18.94 21.67
N VAL A 375 6.08 -18.94 22.07
CA VAL A 375 5.31 -20.16 22.29
C VAL A 375 4.28 -20.27 21.18
N PHE A 376 4.45 -21.29 20.33
CA PHE A 376 3.43 -21.72 19.37
C PHE A 376 2.27 -22.34 20.14
N TYR A 377 1.05 -21.82 19.95
CA TYR A 377 -0.17 -22.53 20.36
C TYR A 377 -0.99 -22.90 19.13
N GLN A 378 -1.16 -24.20 18.97
CA GLN A 378 -2.08 -24.88 18.09
C GLN A 378 -3.46 -24.86 18.78
N VAL A 379 -4.43 -24.17 18.20
CA VAL A 379 -5.82 -24.21 18.69
C VAL A 379 -6.53 -25.34 17.95
N GLU A 380 -6.68 -26.49 18.63
CA GLU A 380 -7.56 -27.58 18.19
C GLU A 380 -9.02 -27.20 18.47
N PHE A 381 -9.85 -27.18 17.43
CA PHE A 381 -11.31 -27.10 17.59
C PHE A 381 -11.84 -28.50 17.91
N LEU A 382 -12.19 -28.75 19.18
CA LEU A 382 -13.03 -29.89 19.55
C LEU A 382 -14.46 -29.64 19.08
N SER A 383 -14.90 -30.46 18.12
CA SER A 383 -16.30 -30.59 17.68
C SER A 383 -17.19 -31.06 18.84
N PRO A 384 -18.38 -30.48 19.07
CA PRO A 384 -19.36 -31.06 19.98
C PRO A 384 -19.98 -32.31 19.34
N GLN A 385 -19.63 -33.49 19.84
CA GLN A 385 -20.41 -34.70 19.56
C GLN A 385 -21.83 -34.53 20.13
N ARG A 386 -22.84 -34.68 19.27
CA ARG A 386 -24.23 -34.90 19.69
C ARG A 386 -24.33 -36.29 20.32
N LYS A 387 -24.83 -36.35 21.55
CA LYS A 387 -25.36 -37.57 22.16
C LYS A 387 -26.55 -38.07 21.35
N ILE A 388 -26.53 -39.35 20.96
CA ILE A 388 -27.48 -40.37 21.46
C ILE A 388 -26.63 -41.58 21.84
#